data_AF-A0A560BLL6-F1
#
_entry.id   AF-A0A560BLL6-F1
#
_cell.length_a   1.000
_cell.length_b   1.000
_cell.length_c   1.000
_cell.angle_alpha   90.00
_cell.angle_beta   90.00
_cell.angle_gamma   90.00
#
_symmetry.space_group_name_H-M   'P 1'
#
loop_
_entity.id
_entity.type
_entity.pdbx_description
1 polymer ?
#
loop_
_entity_poly.entity_id
_entity_poly.type
_entity_poly.pdbx_seq_one_letter_code
_entity_poly.pdbx_strand_id
1 'polypeptide(L)'
;MSNIVVGIGQTSSGITVGSGSTLSVTSGGVVSSAFVTSNGRLTAVAGGSAVGTVVDSGGLITVSSGGVTSGTRADYWYGSETVSSGGVAVGTVIGSTGAQTILSGGVASGTVISSGGAEYVSSGGVASGTVVSSGGAQYIGGVYYSAGGLSVGTVISSGGVEYVYSRNTASNTVLRGGALMVSSGGYISGIDFSGGGILELGGLTGAASYVVSA
;
A
#
# COMPACT_ATOMS: atom_id res chain seq x y z
N MET A 1 -19.76 22.08 0.72
CA MET A 1 -19.79 20.63 0.93
C MET A 1 -20.54 20.03 -0.22
N SER A 2 -19.88 19.21 -1.04
CA SER A 2 -20.47 18.60 -2.22
C SER A 2 -20.40 17.09 -2.10
N ASN A 3 -21.49 16.40 -2.39
CA ASN A 3 -21.50 14.94 -2.52
C ASN A 3 -21.69 14.59 -3.99
N ILE A 4 -20.62 14.15 -4.63
CA ILE A 4 -20.59 13.75 -6.04
C ILE A 4 -20.77 12.24 -6.08
N VAL A 5 -21.69 11.76 -6.90
CA VAL A 5 -21.88 10.33 -7.14
C VAL A 5 -21.63 10.07 -8.61
N VAL A 6 -20.75 9.12 -8.91
CA VAL A 6 -20.50 8.59 -10.26
C VAL A 6 -20.96 7.14 -10.24
N GLY A 7 -22.04 6.85 -10.95
CA GLY A 7 -22.68 5.53 -10.97
C GLY A 7 -22.84 4.96 -12.38
N ILE A 8 -23.80 4.07 -12.55
CA ILE A 8 -23.95 3.26 -13.76
C ILE A 8 -23.90 4.09 -15.05
N GLY A 9 -22.99 3.70 -15.96
CA GLY A 9 -22.82 4.33 -17.26
C GLY A 9 -22.16 5.71 -17.23
N GLN A 10 -21.80 6.22 -16.05
CA GLN A 10 -21.12 7.50 -15.90
C GLN A 10 -19.61 7.31 -15.91
N THR A 11 -18.93 8.08 -16.75
CA THR A 11 -17.49 8.29 -16.66
C THR A 11 -17.24 9.77 -16.40
N SER A 12 -16.52 10.06 -15.32
CA SER A 12 -16.13 11.43 -14.96
C SER A 12 -14.62 11.54 -14.90
N SER A 13 -14.09 12.69 -15.29
CA SER A 13 -12.64 12.94 -15.31
C SER A 13 -12.28 14.24 -14.62
N GLY A 14 -11.13 14.30 -13.96
CA GLY A 14 -10.60 15.57 -13.43
C GLY A 14 -11.39 16.16 -12.27
N ILE A 15 -12.14 15.33 -11.54
CA ILE A 15 -12.92 15.81 -10.38
C ILE A 15 -11.95 16.19 -9.26
N THR A 16 -12.01 17.43 -8.81
CA THR A 16 -11.36 17.85 -7.57
C THR A 16 -12.29 17.63 -6.37
N VAL A 17 -11.84 16.84 -5.40
CA VAL A 17 -12.55 16.55 -4.16
C VAL A 17 -11.78 17.21 -3.01
N GLY A 18 -12.19 18.43 -2.66
CA GLY A 18 -11.59 19.21 -1.58
C GLY A 18 -12.33 19.08 -0.24
N SER A 19 -12.03 19.99 0.69
CA SER A 19 -12.56 19.98 2.06
C SER A 19 -14.08 19.84 2.14
N GLY A 20 -14.52 18.89 2.97
CA GLY A 20 -15.92 18.57 3.20
C GLY A 20 -16.67 18.04 1.97
N SER A 21 -15.95 17.65 0.92
CA SER A 21 -16.55 17.06 -0.28
C SER A 21 -16.26 15.57 -0.35
N THR A 22 -17.22 14.83 -0.88
CA THR A 22 -17.14 13.39 -1.08
C THR A 22 -17.38 13.05 -2.54
N LEU A 23 -16.64 12.07 -3.05
CA LEU A 23 -16.85 11.46 -4.36
C LEU A 23 -17.10 9.97 -4.17
N SER A 24 -18.33 9.53 -4.39
CA SER A 24 -18.71 8.11 -4.35
C SER A 24 -18.71 7.53 -5.75
N VAL A 25 -17.81 6.57 -6.01
CA VAL A 25 -17.79 5.79 -7.24
C VAL A 25 -18.52 4.49 -6.97
N THR A 26 -19.71 4.38 -7.54
CA THR A 26 -20.64 3.27 -7.30
C THR A 26 -20.70 2.34 -8.51
N SER A 27 -21.52 1.29 -8.44
CA SER A 27 -21.58 0.24 -9.46
C SER A 27 -21.70 0.78 -10.89
N GLY A 28 -20.77 0.39 -11.75
CA GLY A 28 -20.70 0.80 -13.15
C GLY A 28 -20.21 2.23 -13.38
N GLY A 29 -19.84 2.95 -12.32
CA GLY A 29 -19.23 4.28 -12.38
C GLY A 29 -17.72 4.20 -12.54
N VAL A 30 -17.19 5.07 -13.40
CA VAL A 30 -15.74 5.21 -13.62
C VAL A 30 -15.31 6.64 -13.36
N VAL A 31 -14.32 6.83 -12.49
CA VAL A 31 -13.65 8.10 -12.30
C VAL A 31 -12.22 7.99 -12.82
N SER A 32 -11.77 9.00 -13.57
CA SER A 32 -10.40 9.11 -14.05
C SER A 32 -9.75 10.42 -13.59
N SER A 33 -8.47 10.37 -13.23
CA SER A 33 -7.66 11.55 -12.91
C SER A 33 -8.31 12.47 -11.88
N ALA A 34 -8.95 11.92 -10.84
CA ALA A 34 -9.47 12.72 -9.74
C ALA A 34 -8.33 13.29 -8.90
N PHE A 35 -8.55 14.45 -8.30
CA PHE A 35 -7.63 15.11 -7.38
C PHE A 35 -8.30 15.21 -6.01
N VAL A 36 -7.84 14.42 -5.04
CA VAL A 36 -8.40 14.39 -3.68
C VAL A 36 -7.47 15.16 -2.75
N THR A 37 -7.97 16.23 -2.12
CA THR A 37 -7.16 17.17 -1.34
C THR A 37 -7.87 17.61 -0.06
N SER A 38 -7.16 18.17 0.92
CA SER A 38 -7.69 18.93 2.07
C SER A 38 -8.87 18.26 2.81
N ASN A 39 -8.76 17.01 3.25
CA ASN A 39 -9.85 16.22 3.86
C ASN A 39 -11.03 15.90 2.92
N GLY A 40 -10.87 16.06 1.62
CA GLY A 40 -11.74 15.48 0.63
C GLY A 40 -11.63 13.96 0.64
N ARG A 41 -12.73 13.29 0.28
CA ARG A 41 -12.81 11.83 0.34
C ARG A 41 -13.35 11.23 -0.95
N LEU A 42 -12.57 10.37 -1.59
CA LEU A 42 -13.07 9.48 -2.63
C LEU A 42 -13.38 8.11 -2.00
N THR A 43 -14.56 7.56 -2.27
CA THR A 43 -14.92 6.19 -1.87
C THR A 43 -15.31 5.39 -3.10
N ALA A 44 -14.54 4.34 -3.41
CA ALA A 44 -14.93 3.33 -4.39
C ALA A 44 -15.65 2.19 -3.65
N VAL A 45 -16.83 1.82 -4.10
CA VAL A 45 -17.62 0.70 -3.56
C VAL A 45 -17.88 -0.35 -4.64
N ALA A 46 -18.63 -1.40 -4.33
CA ALA A 46 -18.94 -2.51 -5.22
C ALA A 46 -19.26 -2.08 -6.66
N GLY A 47 -18.39 -2.49 -7.60
CA GLY A 47 -18.50 -2.23 -9.04
C GLY A 47 -18.08 -0.83 -9.49
N GLY A 48 -17.60 0.02 -8.58
CA GLY A 48 -17.04 1.34 -8.89
C GLY A 48 -15.52 1.29 -9.10
N SER A 49 -15.02 2.04 -10.10
CA SER A 49 -13.61 2.07 -10.46
C SER A 49 -13.05 3.50 -10.48
N ALA A 50 -11.97 3.75 -9.74
CA ALA A 50 -11.23 5.01 -9.80
C ALA A 50 -9.82 4.79 -10.35
N VAL A 51 -9.46 5.53 -11.41
CA VAL A 51 -8.22 5.32 -12.17
C VAL A 51 -7.39 6.59 -12.19
N GLY A 52 -6.10 6.47 -11.86
CA GLY A 52 -5.16 7.59 -11.92
C GLY A 52 -5.45 8.70 -10.92
N THR A 53 -6.10 8.38 -9.79
CA THR A 53 -6.41 9.39 -8.76
C THR A 53 -5.13 9.88 -8.10
N VAL A 54 -4.97 11.20 -8.01
CA VAL A 54 -3.94 11.84 -7.19
C VAL A 54 -4.54 12.18 -5.84
N VAL A 55 -3.91 11.69 -4.77
CA VAL A 55 -4.25 11.99 -3.38
C VAL A 55 -3.14 12.89 -2.85
N ASP A 56 -3.48 14.15 -2.63
CA ASP A 56 -2.59 15.18 -2.11
C ASP A 56 -2.96 15.50 -0.64
N SER A 57 -2.23 16.41 -0.02
CA SER A 57 -2.35 17.01 1.30
C SER A 57 -3.68 16.74 2.03
N GLY A 58 -3.69 15.72 2.90
CA GLY A 58 -4.83 15.33 3.73
C GLY A 58 -6.03 14.72 3.00
N GLY A 59 -5.91 14.41 1.71
CA GLY A 59 -6.90 13.68 0.94
C GLY A 59 -6.96 12.20 1.33
N LEU A 60 -8.14 11.60 1.18
CA LEU A 60 -8.36 10.19 1.52
C LEU A 60 -9.10 9.44 0.42
N ILE A 61 -8.54 8.31 0.01
CA ILE A 61 -9.27 7.28 -0.73
C ILE A 61 -9.68 6.17 0.23
N THR A 62 -10.90 5.68 0.09
CA THR A 62 -11.31 4.41 0.67
C THR A 62 -11.82 3.47 -0.40
N VAL A 63 -11.17 2.32 -0.53
CA VAL A 63 -11.58 1.23 -1.39
C VAL A 63 -12.36 0.23 -0.55
N SER A 64 -13.67 0.20 -0.73
CA SER A 64 -14.58 -0.68 0.02
C SER A 64 -14.82 -1.98 -0.74
N SER A 65 -15.58 -2.90 -0.14
CA SER A 65 -15.90 -4.19 -0.74
C SER A 65 -16.38 -4.07 -2.19
N GLY A 66 -15.69 -4.75 -3.10
CA GLY A 66 -15.94 -4.77 -4.55
C GLY A 66 -15.57 -3.48 -5.30
N GLY A 67 -15.01 -2.48 -4.62
CA GLY A 67 -14.46 -1.29 -5.25
C GLY A 67 -13.02 -1.52 -5.73
N VAL A 68 -12.64 -0.82 -6.79
CA VAL A 68 -11.29 -0.93 -7.38
C VAL A 68 -10.66 0.45 -7.56
N THR A 69 -9.40 0.57 -7.16
CA THR A 69 -8.53 1.67 -7.58
C THR A 69 -7.38 1.16 -8.44
N SER A 70 -6.97 1.96 -9.42
CA SER A 70 -5.86 1.62 -10.31
C SER A 70 -4.98 2.84 -10.57
N GLY A 71 -3.67 2.72 -10.35
CA GLY A 71 -2.72 3.82 -10.58
C GLY A 71 -2.93 5.00 -9.64
N THR A 72 -3.40 4.76 -8.42
CA THR A 72 -3.47 5.80 -7.38
C THR A 72 -2.07 6.36 -7.13
N ARG A 73 -1.94 7.69 -7.05
CA ARG A 73 -0.71 8.35 -6.61
C ARG A 73 -0.99 9.02 -5.26
N ALA A 74 -0.53 8.40 -4.18
CA ALA A 74 -0.67 8.90 -2.82
C ALA A 74 0.63 9.62 -2.42
N ASP A 75 0.64 10.95 -2.55
CA ASP A 75 1.81 11.78 -2.35
C ASP A 75 1.52 12.93 -1.38
N TYR A 76 2.59 13.55 -0.85
CA TYR A 76 2.65 14.87 -0.19
C TYR A 76 1.66 15.10 0.97
N TRP A 77 2.19 15.44 2.14
CA TRP A 77 1.42 15.88 3.32
C TRP A 77 0.26 14.93 3.68
N TYR A 78 0.55 13.64 3.79
CA TYR A 78 -0.39 12.63 4.31
C TYR A 78 -1.55 12.25 3.37
N GLY A 79 -1.35 12.31 2.04
CA GLY A 79 -2.24 11.64 1.10
C GLY A 79 -2.33 10.13 1.41
N SER A 80 -3.55 9.61 1.56
CA SER A 80 -3.78 8.24 2.05
C SER A 80 -4.76 7.44 1.21
N GLU A 81 -4.43 6.18 0.97
CA GLU A 81 -5.34 5.18 0.40
C GLU A 81 -5.57 4.05 1.42
N THR A 82 -6.82 3.88 1.85
CA THR A 82 -7.24 2.76 2.71
C THR A 82 -7.96 1.71 1.88
N VAL A 83 -7.43 0.49 1.85
CA VAL A 83 -8.03 -0.67 1.20
C VAL A 83 -8.71 -1.54 2.25
N SER A 84 -10.04 -1.48 2.29
CA SER A 84 -10.87 -2.22 3.25
C SER A 84 -11.19 -3.63 2.76
N SER A 85 -11.88 -4.41 3.60
CA SER A 85 -12.31 -5.78 3.28
C SER A 85 -13.03 -5.88 1.92
N GLY A 86 -12.50 -6.72 1.04
CA GLY A 86 -13.00 -6.94 -0.32
C GLY A 86 -12.69 -5.83 -1.31
N GLY A 87 -11.98 -4.77 -0.91
CA GLY A 87 -11.47 -3.73 -1.79
C GLY A 87 -10.15 -4.13 -2.44
N VAL A 88 -9.89 -3.63 -3.65
CA VAL A 88 -8.68 -3.92 -4.41
C VAL A 88 -8.01 -2.64 -4.90
N ALA A 89 -6.74 -2.45 -4.57
CA ALA A 89 -5.89 -1.40 -5.13
C ALA A 89 -4.82 -2.00 -6.04
N VAL A 90 -4.63 -1.42 -7.23
CA VAL A 90 -3.67 -1.90 -8.23
C VAL A 90 -2.72 -0.77 -8.64
N GLY A 91 -1.42 -1.02 -8.56
CA GLY A 91 -0.41 -0.10 -9.07
C GLY A 91 -0.34 1.23 -8.30
N THR A 92 -0.63 1.22 -6.99
CA THR A 92 -0.53 2.42 -6.16
C THR A 92 0.92 2.88 -6.07
N VAL A 93 1.19 4.16 -6.32
CA VAL A 93 2.49 4.79 -6.11
C VAL A 93 2.41 5.63 -4.85
N ILE A 94 3.28 5.36 -3.89
CA ILE A 94 3.33 6.05 -2.60
C ILE A 94 4.59 6.91 -2.56
N GLY A 95 4.41 8.23 -2.57
CA GLY A 95 5.48 9.21 -2.48
C GLY A 95 5.78 9.68 -1.06
N SER A 96 6.60 10.73 -0.95
CA SER A 96 7.01 11.31 0.33
C SER A 96 5.81 11.64 1.21
N THR A 97 5.80 11.13 2.45
CA THR A 97 4.75 11.27 3.47
C THR A 97 3.38 10.69 3.09
N GLY A 98 3.27 10.02 1.93
CA GLY A 98 2.07 9.30 1.53
C GLY A 98 1.97 7.96 2.23
N ALA A 99 0.75 7.42 2.29
CA ALA A 99 0.50 6.11 2.88
C ALA A 99 -0.53 5.29 2.10
N GLN A 100 -0.32 3.97 2.09
CA GLN A 100 -1.37 3.00 1.79
C GLN A 100 -1.57 2.10 3.00
N THR A 101 -2.82 1.93 3.44
CA THR A 101 -3.17 1.02 4.53
C THR A 101 -4.08 -0.08 4.01
N ILE A 102 -3.61 -1.31 4.09
CA ILE A 102 -4.36 -2.50 3.66
C ILE A 102 -4.91 -3.16 4.92
N LEU A 103 -6.23 -3.14 5.06
CA LEU A 103 -6.94 -3.68 6.20
C LEU A 103 -7.31 -5.16 5.98
N SER A 104 -7.91 -5.78 6.98
CA SER A 104 -8.36 -7.17 6.92
C SER A 104 -9.26 -7.44 5.71
N GLY A 105 -8.85 -8.41 4.88
CA GLY A 105 -9.53 -8.78 3.63
C GLY A 105 -9.35 -7.78 2.48
N GLY A 106 -8.57 -6.72 2.65
CA GLY A 106 -8.16 -5.82 1.57
C GLY A 106 -6.95 -6.37 0.82
N VAL A 107 -6.85 -6.04 -0.47
CA VAL A 107 -5.75 -6.50 -1.34
C VAL A 107 -5.12 -5.33 -2.08
N ALA A 108 -3.80 -5.18 -1.96
CA ALA A 108 -3.01 -4.32 -2.83
C ALA A 108 -2.11 -5.15 -3.74
N SER A 109 -1.98 -4.74 -5.00
CA SER A 109 -1.11 -5.40 -5.98
C SER A 109 -0.27 -4.40 -6.76
N GLY A 110 1.03 -4.65 -6.85
CA GLY A 110 1.96 -3.83 -7.63
C GLY A 110 2.21 -2.45 -7.02
N THR A 111 2.09 -2.30 -5.70
CA THR A 111 2.39 -1.04 -5.01
C THR A 111 3.86 -0.67 -5.22
N VAL A 112 4.15 0.59 -5.53
CA VAL A 112 5.51 1.14 -5.59
C VAL A 112 5.69 2.15 -4.47
N ILE A 113 6.58 1.84 -3.53
CA ILE A 113 6.89 2.69 -2.38
C ILE A 113 8.17 3.48 -2.68
N SER A 114 8.04 4.79 -2.82
CA SER A 114 9.16 5.70 -3.08
C SER A 114 9.67 6.34 -1.78
N SER A 115 10.72 7.15 -1.88
CA SER A 115 11.33 7.83 -0.73
C SER A 115 10.31 8.55 0.14
N GLY A 116 10.27 8.21 1.44
CA GLY A 116 9.37 8.77 2.44
C GLY A 116 7.93 8.23 2.40
N GLY A 117 7.61 7.31 1.50
CA GLY A 117 6.32 6.62 1.44
C GLY A 117 6.26 5.39 2.33
N ALA A 118 5.05 5.01 2.74
CA ALA A 118 4.82 3.83 3.57
C ALA A 118 3.61 3.00 3.14
N GLU A 119 3.78 1.68 3.05
CA GLU A 119 2.68 0.72 2.92
C GLU A 119 2.52 -0.05 4.24
N TYR A 120 1.29 -0.10 4.77
CA TYR A 120 0.96 -0.74 6.04
C TYR A 120 0.01 -1.92 5.79
N VAL A 121 0.51 -3.14 5.94
CA VAL A 121 -0.26 -4.38 5.74
C VAL A 121 -0.75 -4.88 7.09
N SER A 122 -2.02 -4.61 7.41
CA SER A 122 -2.62 -4.96 8.71
C SER A 122 -3.01 -6.44 8.78
N SER A 123 -3.51 -6.88 9.94
CA SER A 123 -4.05 -8.23 10.15
C SER A 123 -5.05 -8.64 9.08
N GLY A 124 -4.77 -9.74 8.37
CA GLY A 124 -5.59 -10.26 7.29
C GLY A 124 -5.56 -9.45 5.99
N GLY A 125 -4.74 -8.40 5.91
CA GLY A 125 -4.47 -7.67 4.68
C GLY A 125 -3.40 -8.37 3.84
N VAL A 126 -3.45 -8.18 2.52
CA VAL A 126 -2.52 -8.80 1.57
C VAL A 126 -1.91 -7.74 0.65
N ALA A 127 -0.58 -7.67 0.61
CA ALA A 127 0.17 -6.94 -0.40
C ALA A 127 0.90 -7.93 -1.33
N SER A 128 0.81 -7.72 -2.64
CA SER A 128 1.42 -8.62 -3.63
C SER A 128 2.21 -7.85 -4.68
N GLY A 129 3.47 -8.26 -4.91
CA GLY A 129 4.35 -7.63 -5.90
C GLY A 129 4.73 -6.19 -5.55
N THR A 130 4.80 -5.85 -4.26
CA THR A 130 5.24 -4.52 -3.83
C THR A 130 6.70 -4.29 -4.22
N VAL A 131 7.02 -3.10 -4.72
CA VAL A 131 8.39 -2.65 -4.96
C VAL A 131 8.75 -1.57 -3.94
N VAL A 132 9.70 -1.86 -3.06
CA VAL A 132 10.20 -0.92 -2.08
C VAL A 132 11.48 -0.27 -2.62
N SER A 133 11.39 1.00 -2.98
CA SER A 133 12.51 1.78 -3.53
C SER A 133 13.31 2.47 -2.41
N SER A 134 14.43 3.10 -2.79
CA SER A 134 15.29 3.83 -1.84
C SER A 134 14.48 4.82 -0.99
N GLY A 135 14.60 4.68 0.34
CA GLY A 135 13.91 5.52 1.33
C GLY A 135 12.42 5.19 1.53
N GLY A 136 11.88 4.19 0.84
CA GLY A 136 10.53 3.68 1.06
C GLY A 136 10.50 2.57 2.10
N ALA A 137 9.35 2.36 2.73
CA ALA A 137 9.18 1.31 3.74
C ALA A 137 7.85 0.56 3.60
N GLN A 138 7.91 -0.76 3.75
CA GLN A 138 6.75 -1.63 3.89
C GLN A 138 6.70 -2.22 5.31
N TYR A 139 5.52 -2.20 5.96
CA TYR A 139 5.34 -2.65 7.33
C TYR A 139 4.28 -3.76 7.41
N ILE A 140 4.72 -5.01 7.55
CA ILE A 140 3.82 -6.17 7.69
C ILE A 140 3.47 -6.36 9.16
N GLY A 141 2.22 -6.09 9.48
CA GLY A 141 1.68 -5.88 10.81
C GLY A 141 0.92 -4.54 10.92
N GLY A 142 1.04 -3.69 9.91
CA GLY A 142 0.36 -2.41 9.83
C GLY A 142 0.85 -1.41 10.87
N VAL A 143 0.11 -0.31 11.04
CA VAL A 143 0.47 0.79 11.96
C VAL A 143 0.53 0.33 13.43
N TYR A 144 -0.22 -0.72 13.79
CA TYR A 144 -0.37 -1.20 15.16
C TYR A 144 0.33 -2.53 15.44
N TYR A 145 1.23 -2.99 14.56
CA TYR A 145 1.97 -4.25 14.74
C TYR A 145 1.06 -5.48 15.02
N SER A 146 -0.11 -5.49 14.38
CA SER A 146 -1.10 -6.56 14.49
C SER A 146 -0.59 -7.85 13.81
N ALA A 147 -1.15 -9.00 14.18
CA ALA A 147 -0.75 -10.30 13.64
C ALA A 147 -1.53 -10.67 12.37
N GLY A 148 -0.92 -11.41 11.44
CA GLY A 148 -1.61 -12.03 10.30
C GLY A 148 -1.68 -11.18 9.03
N GLY A 149 -0.88 -10.12 8.89
CA GLY A 149 -0.62 -9.49 7.60
C GLY A 149 0.28 -10.36 6.72
N LEU A 150 0.12 -10.25 5.40
CA LEU A 150 0.85 -11.04 4.41
C LEU A 150 1.41 -10.16 3.28
N SER A 151 2.71 -10.24 3.04
CA SER A 151 3.33 -9.82 1.78
C SER A 151 3.77 -11.02 0.93
N VAL A 152 3.61 -10.89 -0.39
CA VAL A 152 4.02 -11.90 -1.37
C VAL A 152 4.77 -11.23 -2.52
N GLY A 153 5.97 -11.69 -2.82
CA GLY A 153 6.71 -11.21 -3.98
C GLY A 153 7.27 -9.79 -3.84
N THR A 154 7.50 -9.31 -2.61
CA THR A 154 8.08 -7.99 -2.37
C THR A 154 9.48 -7.91 -2.99
N VAL A 155 9.76 -6.88 -3.78
CA VAL A 155 11.10 -6.55 -4.28
C VAL A 155 11.66 -5.38 -3.49
N ILE A 156 12.74 -5.60 -2.74
CA ILE A 156 13.38 -4.56 -1.92
C ILE A 156 14.65 -4.08 -2.61
N SER A 157 14.56 -2.90 -3.21
CA SER A 157 15.68 -2.27 -3.90
C SER A 157 16.65 -1.63 -2.92
N SER A 158 17.87 -1.32 -3.37
CA SER A 158 18.88 -0.59 -2.58
C SER A 158 18.29 0.62 -1.85
N GLY A 159 18.46 0.65 -0.53
CA GLY A 159 17.95 1.70 0.36
C GLY A 159 16.47 1.58 0.74
N GLY A 160 15.73 0.59 0.22
CA GLY A 160 14.38 0.26 0.65
C GLY A 160 14.37 -0.75 1.80
N VAL A 161 13.29 -0.77 2.58
CA VAL A 161 13.15 -1.69 3.73
C VAL A 161 11.76 -2.32 3.82
N GLU A 162 11.71 -3.63 4.02
CA GLU A 162 10.50 -4.34 4.46
C GLU A 162 10.68 -4.77 5.92
N TYR A 163 9.70 -4.43 6.76
CA TYR A 163 9.63 -4.84 8.17
C TYR A 163 8.58 -5.92 8.34
N VAL A 164 8.98 -7.10 8.83
CA VAL A 164 8.08 -8.20 9.16
C VAL A 164 7.99 -8.34 10.67
N TYR A 165 6.89 -7.86 11.25
CA TYR A 165 6.67 -7.92 12.69
C TYR A 165 6.20 -9.30 13.15
N SER A 166 6.21 -9.51 14.47
CA SER A 166 5.80 -10.76 15.09
C SER A 166 4.44 -11.25 14.60
N ARG A 167 4.35 -12.53 14.21
CA ARG A 167 3.15 -13.22 13.71
C ARG A 167 2.64 -12.70 12.36
N ASN A 168 3.50 -12.04 11.58
CA ASN A 168 3.23 -11.66 10.20
C ASN A 168 4.11 -12.48 9.25
N THR A 169 3.73 -12.53 7.97
CA THR A 169 4.42 -13.33 6.97
C THR A 169 4.87 -12.50 5.78
N ALA A 170 6.13 -12.65 5.37
CA ALA A 170 6.59 -12.28 4.04
C ALA A 170 6.99 -13.55 3.27
N SER A 171 6.64 -13.60 1.99
CA SER A 171 6.96 -14.75 1.14
C SER A 171 7.45 -14.32 -0.23
N ASN A 172 8.37 -15.09 -0.81
CA ASN A 172 8.94 -14.81 -2.13
C ASN A 172 9.58 -13.41 -2.22
N THR A 173 10.14 -12.90 -1.13
CA THR A 173 10.83 -11.59 -1.10
C THR A 173 12.12 -11.67 -1.92
N VAL A 174 12.35 -10.67 -2.77
CA VAL A 174 13.55 -10.52 -3.59
C VAL A 174 14.36 -9.33 -3.07
N LEU A 175 15.60 -9.56 -2.65
CA LEU A 175 16.54 -8.53 -2.23
C LEU A 175 17.39 -8.08 -3.44
N ARG A 176 17.33 -6.77 -3.73
CA ARG A 176 18.11 -6.08 -4.77
C ARG A 176 18.92 -4.93 -4.16
N GLY A 177 19.66 -5.24 -3.10
CA GLY A 177 20.47 -4.32 -2.30
C GLY A 177 19.73 -3.70 -1.11
N GLY A 178 18.44 -3.97 -0.94
CA GLY A 178 17.63 -3.49 0.18
C GLY A 178 17.75 -4.35 1.45
N ALA A 179 16.93 -4.02 2.45
CA ALA A 179 16.90 -4.74 3.72
C ALA A 179 15.52 -5.37 4.01
N LEU A 180 15.53 -6.65 4.37
CA LEU A 180 14.40 -7.32 5.00
C LEU A 180 14.70 -7.45 6.51
N MET A 181 13.91 -6.78 7.33
CA MET A 181 14.04 -6.76 8.78
C MET A 181 12.91 -7.56 9.43
N VAL A 182 13.25 -8.68 10.05
CA VAL A 182 12.28 -9.61 10.63
C VAL A 182 12.38 -9.58 12.16
N SER A 183 11.31 -9.18 12.83
CA SER A 183 11.23 -9.22 14.29
C SER A 183 11.01 -10.65 14.80
N SER A 184 11.28 -10.89 16.09
CA SER A 184 11.03 -12.19 16.73
C SER A 184 9.59 -12.66 16.52
N GLY A 185 9.44 -13.86 15.98
CA GLY A 185 8.15 -14.45 15.63
C GLY A 185 7.56 -13.97 14.30
N GLY A 186 8.25 -13.13 13.53
CA GLY A 186 7.95 -12.89 12.12
C GLY A 186 8.33 -14.11 11.28
N TYR A 187 7.52 -14.42 10.26
CA TYR A 187 7.72 -15.58 9.39
C TYR A 187 8.15 -15.11 7.99
N ILE A 188 9.20 -15.74 7.47
CA ILE A 188 9.69 -15.50 6.12
C ILE A 188 9.84 -16.83 5.38
N SER A 189 9.54 -16.84 4.08
CA SER A 189 9.72 -18.03 3.25
C SER A 189 10.06 -17.64 1.81
N GLY A 190 10.96 -18.38 1.16
CA GLY A 190 11.40 -18.06 -0.21
C GLY A 190 12.01 -16.68 -0.33
N ILE A 191 13.27 -16.51 0.07
CA ILE A 191 14.00 -15.26 -0.17
C ILE A 191 14.96 -15.48 -1.34
N ASP A 192 14.89 -14.59 -2.33
CA ASP A 192 15.89 -14.49 -3.38
C ASP A 192 16.91 -13.39 -3.04
N PHE A 193 18.17 -13.77 -2.90
CA PHE A 193 19.31 -12.88 -2.66
C PHE A 193 20.10 -12.53 -3.93
N SER A 194 19.60 -12.89 -5.12
CA SER A 194 20.33 -12.74 -6.39
C SER A 194 20.80 -11.31 -6.69
N GLY A 195 20.12 -10.29 -6.15
CA GLY A 195 20.50 -8.88 -6.26
C GLY A 195 21.30 -8.32 -5.07
N GLY A 196 21.71 -9.18 -4.12
CA GLY A 196 22.34 -8.81 -2.85
C GLY A 196 21.38 -8.13 -1.87
N GLY A 197 21.83 -7.90 -0.64
CA GLY A 197 21.06 -7.17 0.37
C GLY A 197 21.28 -7.65 1.79
N ILE A 198 20.40 -7.22 2.68
CA ILE A 198 20.48 -7.51 4.11
C ILE A 198 19.22 -8.27 4.53
N LEU A 199 19.42 -9.42 5.17
CA LEU A 199 18.40 -10.04 6.00
C LEU A 199 18.81 -9.91 7.47
N GLU A 200 17.94 -9.30 8.28
CA GLU A 200 18.14 -9.18 9.73
C GLU A 200 17.04 -9.94 10.49
N LEU A 201 17.43 -10.85 11.40
CA LEU A 201 16.52 -11.66 12.22
C LEU A 201 16.64 -11.27 13.70
N GLY A 202 15.73 -10.42 14.17
CA GLY A 202 15.67 -9.93 15.54
C GLY A 202 14.97 -10.89 16.50
N GLY A 203 15.59 -12.04 16.82
CA GLY A 203 15.01 -13.02 17.75
C GLY A 203 15.94 -14.07 18.34
N LEU A 204 17.17 -14.20 17.85
CA LEU A 204 18.19 -15.02 18.49
C LEU A 204 19.06 -14.10 19.36
N THR A 205 19.32 -14.51 20.60
CA THR A 205 20.34 -13.87 21.44
C THR A 205 21.66 -13.87 20.68
N GLY A 206 22.00 -12.73 20.07
CA GLY A 206 22.98 -12.61 18.99
C GLY A 206 22.27 -12.48 17.64
N ALA A 207 21.97 -11.24 17.22
CA ALA A 207 21.39 -10.97 15.91
C ALA A 207 22.32 -11.53 14.82
N ALA A 208 21.83 -12.52 14.08
CA ALA A 208 22.51 -12.98 12.87
C ALA A 208 22.05 -12.09 11.72
N SER A 209 22.84 -11.06 11.42
CA SER A 209 22.70 -10.32 10.17
C SER A 209 23.31 -11.15 9.05
N TYR A 210 22.49 -11.60 8.12
CA TYR A 210 22.97 -12.26 6.91
C TYR A 210 23.15 -11.20 5.84
N VAL A 211 24.40 -10.77 5.66
CA VAL A 211 24.80 -9.96 4.51
C VAL A 211 25.15 -10.94 3.39
N VAL A 212 24.34 -10.93 2.33
CA VAL A 212 24.67 -11.69 1.12
C VAL A 212 25.09 -10.67 0.07
N SER A 213 26.37 -10.72 -0.29
CA SER A 213 26.91 -10.02 -1.46
C SER A 213 26.83 -10.96 -2.65
N ALA A 214 26.47 -10.41 -3.81
CA ALA A 214 26.49 -11.12 -5.10
C ALA A 214 27.91 -11.14 -5.68
#